data_AF-A0A9E4ITR3-F1
#
_entry.id   AF-A0A9E4ITR3-F1
#
_cell.length_a   1.000
_cell.length_b   1.000
_cell.length_c   1.000
_cell.angle_alpha   90.00
_cell.angle_beta   90.00
_cell.angle_gamma   90.00
#
_symmetry.space_group_name_H-M   'P 1'
#
loop_
_entity.id
_entity.type
_entity.pdbx_description
1 polymer ?
#
loop_
_entity_poly.entity_id
_entity_poly.type
_entity_poly.pdbx_seq_one_letter_code
_entity_poly.pdbx_strand_id
1 'polypeptide(L)'
;MDAPALHRGATLQVPAPPSAGPRPGQPAMGGPGWRVVSTNSISGVLMVILETERLDDMTAIAREVVTPAAAQLLEALVYFHLPGASRASGRVQWTPDHGYIPLTFAE
;
A
#
# COMPACT_ATOMS: atom_id res chain seq x y z
N MET A 1 11.15 -7.87 52.76
CA MET A 1 10.10 -8.12 51.74
C MET A 1 10.06 -6.89 50.86
N ASP A 2 10.74 -6.94 49.73
CA ASP A 2 10.78 -5.86 48.74
C ASP A 2 9.66 -6.08 47.72
N ALA A 3 8.85 -5.06 47.48
CA ALA A 3 7.91 -5.02 46.38
C ALA A 3 8.39 -3.95 45.38
N PRO A 4 8.63 -4.29 44.10
CA PRO A 4 9.05 -3.28 43.14
C PRO A 4 7.84 -2.51 42.61
N ALA A 5 8.03 -1.20 42.50
CA ALA A 5 7.09 -0.26 41.92
C ALA A 5 6.82 -0.57 40.44
N LEU A 6 5.53 -0.71 40.09
CA LEU A 6 5.05 -0.78 38.70
C LEU A 6 5.17 0.60 38.05
N HIS A 7 6.11 0.73 37.13
CA HIS A 7 6.27 1.95 36.33
C HIS A 7 5.11 2.16 35.36
N ARG A 8 4.63 3.40 35.44
CA ARG A 8 3.61 4.09 34.65
C ARG A 8 3.93 4.05 33.14
N GLY A 9 2.96 3.60 32.34
CA GLY A 9 2.69 4.07 30.98
C GLY A 9 3.84 4.06 29.97
N ALA A 10 4.17 2.89 29.40
CA ALA A 10 4.83 2.84 28.11
C ALA A 10 3.77 3.00 27.01
N THR A 11 3.54 4.23 26.56
CA THR A 11 2.89 4.48 25.26
C THR A 11 3.71 3.70 24.23
N LEU A 12 3.14 2.65 23.64
CA LEU A 12 3.73 1.97 22.50
C LEU A 12 3.78 2.97 21.34
N GLN A 13 4.85 3.76 21.30
CA GLN A 13 5.19 4.61 20.18
C GLN A 13 5.58 3.66 19.06
N VAL A 14 4.59 3.24 18.27
CA VAL A 14 4.82 2.52 17.02
C VAL A 14 5.73 3.42 16.19
N PRO A 15 6.99 3.02 15.89
CA PRO A 15 7.84 3.83 15.04
C PRO A 15 7.12 3.98 13.70
N ALA A 16 7.00 5.22 13.20
CA ALA A 16 6.65 5.41 11.80
C ALA A 16 7.62 4.56 10.97
N PRO A 17 7.14 3.74 10.01
CA PRO A 17 8.04 2.97 9.18
C PRO A 17 9.03 3.94 8.53
N PRO A 18 10.33 3.60 8.48
CA PRO A 18 11.31 4.44 7.80
C PRO A 18 10.81 4.69 6.39
N SER A 19 10.87 5.95 5.95
CA SER A 19 10.49 6.40 4.61
C SER A 19 10.81 5.31 3.61
N ALA A 20 9.77 4.75 2.98
CA ALA A 20 9.87 3.54 2.20
C ALA A 20 10.63 3.81 0.89
N GLY A 21 11.94 3.98 1.01
CA GLY A 21 12.86 3.72 -0.08
C GLY A 21 12.76 2.25 -0.47
N PRO A 22 13.08 1.89 -1.72
CA PRO A 22 13.09 0.51 -2.17
C PRO A 22 13.91 -0.33 -1.19
N ARG A 23 13.33 -1.41 -0.66
CA ARG A 23 14.09 -2.37 0.14
C ARG A 23 15.20 -2.95 -0.76
N PRO A 24 16.48 -2.94 -0.34
CA PRO A 24 17.56 -3.51 -1.14
C PRO A 24 17.24 -4.95 -1.55
N GLY A 25 17.19 -5.21 -2.86
CA GLY A 25 16.89 -6.53 -3.42
C GLY A 25 15.46 -6.74 -3.93
N GLN A 26 14.56 -5.77 -3.78
CA GLN A 26 13.22 -5.85 -4.38
C GLN A 26 13.27 -5.22 -5.79
N PRO A 27 12.93 -5.94 -6.87
CA PRO A 27 12.88 -5.33 -8.20
C PRO A 27 11.90 -4.16 -8.14
N ALA A 28 12.35 -3.00 -8.61
CA ALA A 28 11.47 -1.84 -8.78
C ALA A 28 10.47 -2.19 -9.88
N MET A 29 9.33 -2.75 -9.48
CA MET A 29 8.20 -2.95 -10.38
C MET A 29 7.57 -1.58 -10.58
N GLY A 30 7.65 -1.05 -11.80
CA GLY A 30 7.25 0.33 -12.10
C GLY A 30 7.01 0.55 -13.58
N GLY A 31 6.28 1.61 -13.88
CA GLY A 31 6.01 2.09 -15.22
C GLY A 31 6.34 3.59 -15.32
N PRO A 32 6.17 4.20 -16.49
CA PRO A 32 6.43 5.63 -16.66
C PRO A 32 5.57 6.47 -15.70
N GLY A 33 6.22 7.14 -14.74
CA GLY A 33 5.56 8.04 -13.78
C GLY A 33 4.96 7.36 -12.55
N TRP A 34 5.24 6.08 -12.30
CA TRP A 34 4.81 5.41 -11.08
C TRP A 34 5.75 4.28 -10.65
N ARG A 35 5.81 4.00 -9.35
CA ARG A 35 6.61 2.89 -8.80
C ARG A 35 5.91 2.16 -7.67
N VAL A 36 6.05 0.84 -7.63
CA VAL A 36 5.65 0.04 -6.47
C VAL A 36 6.65 0.27 -5.34
N VAL A 37 6.14 0.69 -4.19
CA VAL A 37 6.88 0.88 -2.94
C VAL A 37 6.84 -0.38 -2.10
N SER A 38 5.70 -1.05 -2.07
CA SER A 38 5.52 -2.28 -1.28
C SER A 38 4.49 -3.18 -1.92
N THR A 39 4.67 -4.48 -1.69
CA THR A 39 3.73 -5.53 -2.06
C THR A 39 3.62 -6.50 -0.90
N ASN A 40 2.40 -6.83 -0.51
CA ASN A 40 2.11 -7.86 0.48
C ASN A 40 0.95 -8.72 -0.03
N SER A 41 0.98 -10.02 0.23
CA SER A 41 -0.09 -10.94 -0.13
C SER A 41 -0.40 -11.88 1.02
N ILE A 42 -1.67 -11.97 1.38
CA ILE A 42 -2.17 -12.86 2.44
C ILE A 42 -3.48 -13.49 1.97
N SER A 43 -3.54 -14.83 2.00
CA SER A 43 -4.77 -15.60 1.76
C SER A 43 -5.53 -15.21 0.48
N GLY A 44 -4.80 -14.95 -0.62
CA GLY A 44 -5.39 -14.58 -1.91
C GLY A 44 -5.74 -13.08 -2.06
N VAL A 45 -5.45 -12.26 -1.05
CA VAL A 45 -5.60 -10.80 -1.11
C VAL A 45 -4.24 -10.17 -1.38
N LEU A 46 -4.13 -9.39 -2.47
CA LEU A 46 -2.93 -8.64 -2.82
C LEU A 46 -3.06 -7.19 -2.34
N MET A 47 -2.10 -6.70 -1.57
CA MET A 47 -1.96 -5.29 -1.23
C MET A 47 -0.72 -4.71 -1.91
N VAL A 48 -0.90 -3.60 -2.61
CA VAL A 48 0.18 -2.87 -3.28
C VAL A 48 0.16 -1.43 -2.79
N ILE A 49 1.31 -0.91 -2.41
CA ILE A 49 1.53 0.52 -2.15
C ILE A 49 2.36 1.05 -3.30
N LEU A 50 1.90 2.13 -3.92
CA LEU A 50 2.46 2.69 -5.12
C LEU A 50 2.58 4.21 -4.98
N GLU A 51 3.67 4.77 -5.50
CA GLU A 51 3.89 6.21 -5.56
C GLU A 51 3.76 6.74 -6.98
N THR A 52 2.97 7.80 -7.16
CA THR A 52 2.77 8.48 -8.43
C THR A 52 2.24 9.90 -8.22
N GLU A 53 2.59 10.82 -9.13
CA GLU A 53 1.94 12.14 -9.21
C GLU A 53 0.66 12.09 -10.07
N ARG A 54 0.41 10.98 -10.77
CA ARG A 54 -0.68 10.79 -11.74
C ARG A 54 -1.91 10.17 -11.08
N LEU A 55 -2.49 10.86 -10.10
CA LEU A 55 -3.67 10.34 -9.38
C LEU A 55 -4.89 10.13 -10.28
N ASP A 56 -5.03 10.92 -11.35
CA ASP A 56 -6.10 10.74 -12.34
C ASP A 56 -6.02 9.38 -13.08
N ASP A 57 -4.82 8.78 -13.15
CA ASP A 57 -4.56 7.52 -13.85
C ASP A 57 -4.64 6.29 -12.94
N MET A 58 -5.09 6.45 -11.69
CA MET A 58 -5.12 5.38 -10.68
C MET A 58 -5.71 4.06 -11.20
N THR A 59 -6.85 4.12 -11.89
CA THR A 59 -7.51 2.91 -12.38
C THR A 59 -6.70 2.22 -13.49
N ALA A 60 -6.06 2.99 -14.37
CA ALA A 60 -5.23 2.44 -15.45
C ALA A 60 -3.98 1.77 -14.86
N ILE A 61 -3.30 2.45 -13.93
CA ILE A 61 -2.13 1.91 -13.24
C ILE A 61 -2.50 0.64 -12.45
N ALA A 62 -3.63 0.64 -11.74
CA ALA A 62 -4.09 -0.54 -11.01
C ALA A 62 -4.35 -1.74 -11.95
N ARG A 63 -4.89 -1.51 -13.16
CA ARG A 63 -5.07 -2.56 -14.16
C ARG A 63 -3.73 -3.14 -14.62
N GLU A 64 -2.74 -2.31 -14.89
CA GLU A 64 -1.39 -2.76 -15.26
C GLU A 64 -0.77 -3.64 -14.18
N VAL A 65 -0.94 -3.27 -12.90
CA VAL A 65 -0.37 -3.98 -11.75
C VAL A 65 -1.11 -5.29 -11.45
N VAL A 66 -2.45 -5.29 -11.48
CA VAL A 66 -3.26 -6.41 -10.95
C VAL A 66 -3.59 -7.45 -12.03
N THR A 67 -3.86 -7.03 -13.27
CA THR A 67 -4.32 -7.94 -14.35
C THR A 67 -3.42 -9.17 -14.54
N PRO A 68 -2.08 -9.08 -14.49
CA PRO A 68 -1.21 -10.24 -14.63
C PRO A 68 -1.42 -11.33 -13.57
N ALA A 69 -1.88 -10.96 -12.37
CA ALA A 69 -2.10 -11.88 -11.25
C ALA A 69 -3.59 -12.15 -10.97
N ALA A 70 -4.51 -11.44 -11.63
CA ALA A 70 -5.94 -11.40 -11.29
C ALA A 70 -6.60 -12.79 -11.16
N ALA A 71 -6.24 -13.74 -12.02
CA ALA A 71 -6.81 -15.10 -11.99
C ALA A 71 -6.54 -15.88 -10.69
N GLN A 72 -5.59 -15.44 -9.87
CA GLN A 72 -5.17 -16.11 -8.63
C GLN A 72 -5.60 -15.36 -7.37
N LEU A 73 -6.26 -14.21 -7.52
CA LEU A 73 -6.59 -13.29 -6.44
C LEU A 73 -8.08 -13.33 -6.12
N LEU A 74 -8.40 -13.29 -4.83
CA LEU A 74 -9.75 -13.02 -4.35
C LEU A 74 -10.03 -11.52 -4.34
N GLU A 75 -9.01 -10.72 -4.09
CA GLU A 75 -9.08 -9.26 -4.00
C GLU A 75 -7.71 -8.63 -4.23
N ALA A 76 -7.67 -7.41 -4.76
CA ALA A 76 -6.49 -6.57 -4.74
C ALA A 76 -6.80 -5.15 -4.24
N LEU A 77 -5.94 -4.62 -3.38
CA LEU A 77 -5.99 -3.26 -2.85
C LEU A 77 -4.73 -2.52 -3.28
N VAL A 78 -4.87 -1.57 -4.20
CA VAL A 78 -3.77 -0.73 -4.69
C VAL A 78 -3.90 0.66 -4.08
N TYR A 79 -3.01 1.00 -3.15
CA TYR A 79 -2.93 2.31 -2.50
C TYR A 79 -1.98 3.22 -3.28
N PHE A 80 -2.44 4.44 -3.54
CA PHE A 80 -1.70 5.45 -4.28
C PHE A 80 -1.29 6.59 -3.36
N HIS A 81 0.01 6.84 -3.30
CA HIS A 81 0.63 7.92 -2.56
C HIS A 81 1.24 8.92 -3.54
N LEU A 82 1.14 10.21 -3.21
CA LEU A 82 2.06 11.19 -3.78
C LEU A 82 3.47 10.90 -3.27
N PRO A 83 4.53 11.16 -4.06
CA PRO A 83 5.91 10.95 -3.60
C PRO A 83 6.19 11.67 -2.28
N GLY A 84 6.67 10.92 -1.27
CA GLY A 84 6.98 11.47 0.06
C GLY A 84 5.76 11.67 0.98
N ALA A 85 4.55 11.35 0.54
CA ALA A 85 3.35 11.43 1.38
C ALA A 85 3.26 10.25 2.37
N SER A 86 2.95 10.55 3.63
CA SER A 86 2.77 9.55 4.68
C SER A 86 1.43 8.81 4.61
N ARG A 87 0.44 9.37 3.89
CA ARG A 87 -0.90 8.81 3.71
C ARG A 87 -1.20 8.64 2.23
N ALA A 88 -2.04 7.65 1.93
CA ALA A 88 -2.55 7.45 0.60
C ALA A 88 -3.47 8.61 0.22
N SER A 89 -3.36 9.07 -1.02
CA SER A 89 -4.28 10.04 -1.64
C SER A 89 -5.50 9.33 -2.26
N GLY A 90 -5.37 8.03 -2.53
CA GLY A 90 -6.48 7.21 -3.01
C GLY A 90 -6.18 5.73 -2.99
N ARG A 91 -7.20 4.93 -3.32
CA ARG A 91 -7.10 3.48 -3.48
C ARG A 91 -7.90 3.03 -4.68
N VAL A 92 -7.42 2.00 -5.37
CA VAL A 92 -8.26 1.18 -6.26
C VAL A 92 -8.42 -0.18 -5.62
N GLN A 93 -9.65 -0.62 -5.46
CA GLN A 93 -9.98 -1.98 -5.05
C GLN A 93 -10.41 -2.77 -6.27
N TRP A 94 -9.87 -3.97 -6.42
CA TRP A 94 -10.27 -4.91 -7.45
C TRP A 94 -10.84 -6.19 -6.82
N THR A 95 -11.97 -6.65 -7.35
CA THR A 95 -12.52 -7.99 -7.07
C THR A 95 -12.97 -8.63 -8.38
N PRO A 96 -13.04 -9.97 -8.47
CA PRO A 96 -13.56 -10.65 -9.65
C PRO A 96 -14.96 -10.16 -10.07
N ASP A 97 -15.84 -9.92 -9.08
CA ASP A 97 -17.26 -9.61 -9.33
C ASP A 97 -17.50 -8.14 -9.72
N HIS A 98 -16.68 -7.21 -9.22
CA HIS A 98 -16.92 -5.77 -9.39
C HIS A 98 -15.88 -5.06 -10.25
N GLY A 99 -14.82 -5.74 -10.65
CA GLY A 99 -13.71 -5.12 -11.37
C GLY A 99 -13.01 -4.07 -10.51
N TYR A 100 -12.56 -2.98 -11.14
CA TYR A 100 -11.74 -1.94 -10.51
C TYR A 100 -12.59 -0.77 -10.04
N ILE A 101 -12.64 -0.55 -8.72
CA ILE A 101 -13.38 0.54 -8.08
C ILE A 101 -12.37 1.54 -7.48
N PRO A 102 -12.27 2.77 -8.01
CA PRO A 102 -11.46 3.81 -7.42
C PRO A 102 -12.17 4.48 -6.23
N LEU A 103 -11.38 4.88 -5.24
CA LEU A 103 -11.79 5.66 -4.10
C LEU A 103 -10.72 6.73 -3.83
N THR A 104 -11.10 8.00 -3.93
CA THR A 104 -10.23 9.12 -3.55
C THR A 104 -10.45 9.45 -2.08
N PHE A 105 -9.36 9.74 -1.37
CA PHE A 105 -9.45 10.19 0.02
C PHE A 105 -9.43 11.72 0.05
N ALA A 106 -10.34 12.32 0.82
CA ALA A 106 -10.29 13.75 1.09
C ALA A 106 -9.13 14.05 2.05
N GLU A 107 -8.46 15.19 1.85
CA GLU A 107 -7.43 15.71 2.78
C GLU A 107 -8.03 16.19 4.11
#